data_AF-A0A2D7G8R7-F1
#
_entry.id   AF-A0A2D7G8R7-F1
#
_cell.length_a   1.000
_cell.length_b   1.000
_cell.length_c   1.000
_cell.angle_alpha   90.00
_cell.angle_beta   90.00
_cell.angle_gamma   90.00
#
_symmetry.space_group_name_H-M   'P 1'
#
loop_
_entity.id
_entity.type
_entity.pdbx_description
1 polymer ?
#
loop_
_entity_poly.entity_id
_entity_poly.type
_entity_poly.pdbx_seq_one_letter_code
_entity_poly.pdbx_strand_id
1 'polypeptide(L)'
;MSIIEKLTNMKLPEDTTVSLTLSDGCDVFVHNETDVDTALANTGVVNGFSELVATSGLNACTGYGDNIVESLRDAGHLEDYERDTFGFSDHIAETINENFYDLELIDYSTEKYDYKRGFTTLTAEVQVNIQDLLNTAPFLGGWEARVQTANGTLTIED
;
A
#
# COMPACT_ATOMS: atom_id res chain seq x y z
N MET A 1 -9.88 16.45 -8.56
CA MET A 1 -9.14 16.02 -9.77
C MET A 1 -8.26 14.90 -9.29
N SER A 2 -8.49 13.68 -9.75
CA SER A 2 -7.86 12.48 -9.19
C SER A 2 -6.36 12.44 -9.49
N ILE A 3 -5.63 11.60 -8.77
CA ILE A 3 -4.21 11.35 -9.03
C ILE A 3 -3.98 10.92 -10.49
N ILE A 4 -4.82 10.03 -11.03
CA ILE A 4 -4.72 9.54 -12.41
C ILE A 4 -4.87 10.68 -13.44
N GLU A 5 -5.83 11.59 -13.24
CA GLU A 5 -6.02 12.76 -14.11
C GLU A 5 -4.80 13.68 -14.08
N LYS A 6 -4.24 13.92 -12.89
CA LYS A 6 -3.04 14.75 -12.73
C LYS A 6 -1.84 14.10 -13.43
N LEU A 7 -1.58 12.81 -13.21
CA LEU A 7 -0.48 12.08 -13.85
C LEU A 7 -0.62 12.04 -15.39
N THR A 8 -1.82 11.82 -15.91
CA THR A 8 -2.10 11.83 -17.36
C THR A 8 -1.71 13.17 -18.00
N ASN A 9 -2.01 14.28 -17.34
CA ASN A 9 -1.70 15.62 -17.84
C ASN A 9 -0.21 15.94 -17.88
N MET A 10 0.62 15.23 -17.09
CA MET A 10 2.06 15.48 -17.01
C MET A 10 2.85 14.89 -18.18
N LYS A 11 2.28 13.93 -18.93
CA LYS A 11 2.92 13.28 -20.09
C LYS A 11 4.35 12.79 -19.78
N LEU A 12 4.49 12.12 -18.65
CA LEU A 12 5.77 11.56 -18.21
C LEU A 12 6.16 10.37 -19.12
N PRO A 13 7.46 10.03 -19.20
CA PRO A 13 7.93 8.84 -19.92
C PRO A 13 7.26 7.55 -19.44
N GLU A 14 7.02 6.62 -20.35
CA GLU A 14 6.30 5.36 -20.07
C GLU A 14 7.04 4.46 -19.05
N ASP A 15 8.36 4.59 -18.94
CA ASP A 15 9.20 3.86 -17.99
C ASP A 15 9.25 4.48 -16.59
N THR A 16 8.54 5.60 -16.37
CA THR A 16 8.57 6.30 -15.08
C THR A 16 7.96 5.45 -13.98
N THR A 17 8.69 5.32 -12.87
CA THR A 17 8.19 4.70 -11.64
C THR A 17 7.46 5.73 -10.79
N VAL A 18 6.28 5.36 -10.29
CA VAL A 18 5.49 6.14 -9.34
C VAL A 18 5.48 5.40 -8.01
N SER A 19 5.90 6.08 -6.95
CA SER A 19 5.74 5.59 -5.58
C SER A 19 4.37 6.01 -5.08
N LEU A 20 3.56 5.06 -4.64
CA LEU A 20 2.26 5.27 -4.03
C LEU A 20 2.39 4.96 -2.54
N THR A 21 1.97 5.89 -1.69
CA THR A 21 1.96 5.74 -0.24
C THR A 21 0.55 5.87 0.30
N LEU A 22 0.11 4.93 1.12
CA LEU A 22 -1.15 5.02 1.88
C LEU A 22 -0.81 5.03 3.36
N SER A 23 -1.26 6.04 4.10
CA SER A 23 -1.01 6.13 5.52
C SER A 23 -2.26 6.54 6.28
N ASP A 24 -2.58 5.79 7.32
CA ASP A 24 -3.69 6.08 8.22
C ASP A 24 -3.35 5.56 9.63
N GLY A 25 -4.02 6.08 10.65
CA GLY A 25 -3.73 5.73 12.03
C GLY A 25 -4.89 5.94 12.97
N CYS A 26 -4.79 5.39 14.17
CA CYS A 26 -5.82 5.51 15.18
C CYS A 26 -5.25 5.71 16.59
N ASP A 27 -6.10 6.22 17.48
CA ASP A 27 -5.80 6.27 18.91
C ASP A 27 -5.73 4.85 19.48
N VAL A 28 -4.66 4.57 20.21
CA VAL A 28 -4.39 3.25 20.78
C VAL A 28 -4.12 3.33 22.29
N PHE A 29 -4.34 2.20 22.95
CA PHE A 29 -3.77 1.96 24.26
C PHE A 29 -2.42 1.25 24.08
N VAL A 30 -1.36 1.81 24.64
CA VAL A 30 0.01 1.28 24.48
C VAL A 30 0.48 0.44 25.67
N HIS A 31 -0.27 0.48 26.78
CA HIS A 31 0.09 -0.22 28.02
C HIS A 31 -0.21 -1.72 28.01
N ASN A 32 -0.99 -2.19 27.03
CA ASN A 32 -1.39 -3.57 26.84
C ASN A 32 -0.70 -4.20 25.62
N GLU A 33 0.21 -3.49 24.95
CA GLU A 33 0.99 -3.97 23.80
C GLU A 33 0.13 -4.49 22.63
N THR A 34 -1.10 -3.95 22.48
CA THR A 34 -2.03 -4.27 21.38
C THR A 34 -2.18 -3.10 20.41
N ASP A 35 -1.22 -2.18 20.38
CA ASP A 35 -1.30 -0.95 19.63
C ASP A 35 -1.37 -1.21 18.12
N VAL A 36 -0.52 -2.11 17.62
CA VAL A 36 -0.53 -2.53 16.21
C VAL A 36 -1.82 -3.29 15.86
N ASP A 37 -2.24 -4.25 16.68
CA ASP A 37 -3.48 -5.01 16.43
C ASP A 37 -4.71 -4.09 16.39
N THR A 38 -4.73 -3.07 17.25
CA THR A 38 -5.78 -2.05 17.24
C THR A 38 -5.74 -1.24 15.95
N ALA A 39 -4.55 -0.85 15.48
CA ALA A 39 -4.39 -0.13 14.23
C ALA A 39 -4.81 -0.98 13.02
N LEU A 40 -4.42 -2.25 12.97
CA LEU A 40 -4.84 -3.18 11.93
C LEU A 40 -6.36 -3.33 11.86
N ALA A 41 -7.03 -3.40 13.01
CA ALA A 41 -8.48 -3.53 13.07
C ALA A 41 -9.27 -2.24 12.77
N ASN A 42 -8.65 -1.06 12.93
CA ASN A 42 -9.35 0.24 12.86
C ASN A 42 -8.93 1.11 11.67
N THR A 43 -7.90 0.72 10.91
CA THR A 43 -7.43 1.47 9.74
C THR A 43 -7.73 0.73 8.44
N GLY A 44 -7.84 1.47 7.34
CA GLY A 44 -8.07 0.91 6.00
C GLY A 44 -6.80 0.53 5.24
N VAL A 45 -5.61 0.66 5.84
CA VAL A 45 -4.33 0.61 5.12
C VAL A 45 -4.09 -0.75 4.46
N VAL A 46 -4.30 -1.85 5.20
CA VAL A 46 -4.09 -3.21 4.67
C VAL A 46 -5.07 -3.50 3.54
N ASN A 47 -6.33 -3.09 3.68
CA ASN A 47 -7.34 -3.29 2.63
C ASN A 47 -7.00 -2.48 1.39
N GLY A 48 -6.68 -1.19 1.53
CA GLY A 48 -6.31 -0.33 0.40
C GLY A 48 -5.06 -0.82 -0.32
N PHE A 49 -4.05 -1.28 0.43
CA PHE A 49 -2.86 -1.93 -0.14
C PHE A 49 -3.24 -3.19 -0.93
N SER A 50 -4.06 -4.06 -0.33
CA SER A 50 -4.44 -5.35 -0.95
C SER A 50 -5.30 -5.16 -2.19
N GLU A 51 -6.20 -4.18 -2.21
CA GLU A 51 -6.98 -3.79 -3.40
C GLU A 51 -6.08 -3.31 -4.55
N LEU A 52 -5.09 -2.47 -4.24
CA LEU A 52 -4.14 -1.96 -5.23
C LEU A 52 -3.28 -3.10 -5.79
N VAL A 53 -2.71 -3.94 -4.92
CA VAL A 53 -1.89 -5.10 -5.31
C VAL A 53 -2.72 -6.15 -6.05
N ALA A 54 -4.01 -6.30 -5.77
CA ALA A 54 -4.89 -7.20 -6.50
C ALA A 54 -5.22 -6.71 -7.92
N THR A 55 -5.04 -5.41 -8.24
CA THR A 55 -5.43 -4.83 -9.52
C THR A 55 -4.72 -5.50 -10.71
N SER A 56 -5.48 -6.23 -11.52
CA SER A 56 -4.96 -6.93 -12.70
C SER A 56 -4.33 -5.95 -13.70
N GLY A 57 -3.17 -6.33 -14.24
CA GLY A 57 -2.39 -5.47 -15.14
C GLY A 57 -1.51 -4.42 -14.43
N LEU A 58 -1.56 -4.33 -13.10
CA LEU A 58 -0.66 -3.49 -12.32
C LEU A 58 0.50 -4.34 -11.77
N ASN A 59 1.73 -3.97 -12.07
CA ASN A 59 2.91 -4.58 -11.46
C ASN A 59 3.33 -3.75 -10.25
N ALA A 60 2.81 -4.11 -9.07
CA ALA A 60 3.17 -3.48 -7.81
C ALA A 60 4.42 -4.13 -7.21
N CYS A 61 5.45 -3.31 -6.99
CA CYS A 61 6.70 -3.71 -6.40
C CYS A 61 6.92 -3.04 -5.04
N THR A 62 7.74 -3.65 -4.19
CA THR A 62 8.26 -3.03 -2.96
C THR A 62 9.23 -1.90 -3.31
N GLY A 63 9.62 -1.09 -2.32
CA GLY A 63 10.67 -0.07 -2.48
C GLY A 63 12.03 -0.62 -2.92
N TYR A 64 12.25 -1.94 -2.79
CA TYR A 64 13.47 -2.64 -3.21
C TYR A 64 13.37 -3.22 -4.63
N GLY A 65 12.20 -3.14 -5.27
CA GLY A 65 11.96 -3.60 -6.64
C GLY A 65 11.38 -5.01 -6.78
N ASP A 66 11.09 -5.70 -5.67
CA ASP A 66 10.52 -7.04 -5.69
C ASP A 66 9.01 -6.99 -5.95
N ASN A 67 8.51 -7.82 -6.86
CA ASN A 67 7.08 -7.88 -7.16
C ASN A 67 6.32 -8.50 -5.98
N ILE A 68 5.35 -7.77 -5.43
CA ILE A 68 4.69 -8.14 -4.18
C ILE A 68 3.90 -9.45 -4.31
N VAL A 69 3.17 -9.63 -5.42
CA VAL A 69 2.35 -10.84 -5.64
C VAL A 69 3.24 -12.07 -5.81
N GLU A 70 4.32 -11.94 -6.58
CA GLU A 70 5.27 -13.04 -6.78
C GLU A 70 6.00 -13.38 -5.47
N SER A 71 6.42 -12.39 -4.68
CA SER A 71 7.02 -12.64 -3.35
C SER A 71 6.07 -13.38 -2.41
N LEU A 72 4.77 -13.05 -2.41
CA LEU A 72 3.77 -13.75 -1.60
C LEU A 72 3.52 -15.19 -2.11
N ARG A 73 3.65 -15.44 -3.42
CA ARG A 73 3.58 -16.80 -3.99
C ARG A 73 4.81 -17.62 -3.64
N ASP A 74 5.99 -17.04 -3.76
CA ASP A 74 7.27 -17.70 -3.43
C ASP A 74 7.34 -18.07 -1.94
N ALA A 75 6.73 -17.26 -1.07
CA ALA A 75 6.57 -17.54 0.35
C ALA A 75 5.46 -18.58 0.66
N GLY A 76 4.68 -19.01 -0.33
CA GLY A 76 3.63 -20.02 -0.19
C GLY A 76 2.31 -19.50 0.38
N HIS A 77 2.09 -18.19 0.42
CA HIS A 77 0.85 -17.61 0.97
C HIS A 77 -0.30 -17.56 -0.04
N LEU A 78 0.02 -17.55 -1.35
CA LEU A 78 -0.97 -17.44 -2.41
C LEU A 78 -1.14 -18.73 -3.22
N GLU A 79 -0.22 -19.71 -3.11
CA GLU A 79 -0.26 -21.00 -3.84
C GLU A 79 -0.81 -20.87 -5.29
N ASP A 80 -1.88 -21.60 -5.61
CA ASP A 80 -2.58 -21.60 -6.90
C ASP A 80 -3.76 -20.59 -6.95
N TYR A 81 -3.87 -19.69 -5.96
CA TYR A 81 -4.97 -18.72 -5.89
C TYR A 81 -4.81 -17.66 -7.00
N GLU A 82 -5.75 -17.65 -7.94
CA GLU A 82 -5.70 -16.79 -9.12
C GLU A 82 -6.06 -15.33 -8.78
N ARG A 83 -5.22 -14.40 -9.25
CA ARG A 83 -5.33 -12.95 -9.00
C ARG A 83 -6.66 -12.32 -9.45
N ASP A 84 -7.25 -12.84 -10.52
CA ASP A 84 -8.51 -12.32 -11.08
C ASP A 84 -9.77 -12.94 -10.44
N THR A 85 -9.60 -13.72 -9.36
CA THR A 85 -10.71 -14.34 -8.65
C THR A 85 -11.37 -13.37 -7.69
N PHE A 86 -12.70 -13.47 -7.55
CA PHE A 86 -13.45 -12.76 -6.52
C PHE A 86 -12.86 -13.07 -5.13
N GLY A 87 -12.52 -12.02 -4.36
CA GLY A 87 -11.94 -12.15 -3.03
C GLY A 87 -10.41 -12.27 -2.98
N PHE A 88 -9.68 -12.13 -4.10
CA PHE A 88 -8.21 -12.15 -4.06
C PHE A 88 -7.62 -11.02 -3.20
N SER A 89 -8.18 -9.81 -3.29
CA SER A 89 -7.79 -8.69 -2.41
C SER A 89 -8.03 -9.02 -0.94
N ASP A 90 -9.14 -9.67 -0.62
CA ASP A 90 -9.48 -10.05 0.75
C ASP A 90 -8.51 -11.11 1.27
N HIS A 91 -8.15 -12.09 0.44
CA HIS A 91 -7.16 -13.11 0.79
C HIS A 91 -5.75 -12.53 1.03
N ILE A 92 -5.33 -11.53 0.22
CA ILE A 92 -4.09 -10.79 0.48
C ILE A 92 -4.18 -10.05 1.82
N ALA A 93 -5.30 -9.37 2.09
CA ALA A 93 -5.48 -8.63 3.33
C ALA A 93 -5.45 -9.56 4.56
N GLU A 94 -6.11 -10.71 4.50
CA GLU A 94 -6.08 -11.73 5.55
C GLU A 94 -4.65 -12.26 5.77
N THR A 95 -3.96 -12.61 4.67
CA THR A 95 -2.56 -13.05 4.70
C THR A 95 -1.65 -12.03 5.39
N ILE A 96 -1.79 -10.74 5.06
CA ILE A 96 -1.00 -9.66 5.66
C ILE A 96 -1.33 -9.49 7.13
N ASN A 97 -2.60 -9.56 7.53
CA ASN A 97 -2.96 -9.45 8.94
C ASN A 97 -2.42 -10.63 9.77
N GLU A 98 -2.47 -11.85 9.24
CA GLU A 98 -1.98 -13.05 9.94
C GLU A 98 -0.45 -13.11 10.03
N ASN A 99 0.27 -12.52 9.06
CA ASN A 99 1.73 -12.58 8.93
C ASN A 99 2.38 -11.18 8.97
N PHE A 100 1.73 -10.22 9.64
CA PHE A 100 2.08 -8.79 9.57
C PHE A 100 3.56 -8.51 9.85
N TYR A 101 4.08 -9.09 10.94
CA TYR A 101 5.46 -8.89 11.36
C TYR A 101 6.48 -9.64 10.50
N ASP A 102 6.06 -10.71 9.80
CA ASP A 102 6.96 -11.54 9.00
C ASP A 102 7.09 -11.00 7.56
N LEU A 103 6.03 -10.40 7.02
CA LEU A 103 5.98 -9.93 5.64
C LEU A 103 6.61 -8.54 5.45
N GLU A 104 6.65 -7.70 6.49
CA GLU A 104 7.24 -6.35 6.44
C GLU A 104 6.75 -5.49 5.25
N LEU A 105 5.52 -5.71 4.76
CA LEU A 105 4.92 -4.96 3.64
C LEU A 105 4.28 -3.64 4.06
N ILE A 106 3.98 -3.51 5.35
CA ILE A 106 3.30 -2.36 5.95
C ILE A 106 4.14 -1.93 7.16
N ASP A 107 4.62 -0.70 7.12
CA ASP A 107 5.32 -0.10 8.23
C ASP A 107 4.32 0.36 9.30
N TYR A 108 4.78 0.40 10.56
CA TYR A 108 4.02 0.99 11.64
C TYR A 108 4.89 1.88 12.52
N SER A 109 4.28 2.91 13.11
CA SER A 109 4.92 3.78 14.08
C SER A 109 3.93 4.16 15.17
N THR A 110 4.31 3.97 16.43
CA THR A 110 3.48 4.31 17.59
C THR A 110 4.06 5.52 18.32
N GLU A 111 3.35 6.65 18.27
CA GLU A 111 3.63 7.81 19.09
C GLU A 111 2.99 7.65 20.48
N LYS A 112 3.79 7.67 21.54
CA LYS A 112 3.29 7.55 22.93
C LYS A 112 3.06 8.93 23.54
N TYR A 113 1.80 9.24 23.85
CA TYR A 113 1.42 10.49 24.53
C TYR A 113 1.62 10.40 26.04
N ASP A 114 1.28 9.26 26.63
CA ASP A 114 1.52 8.95 28.03
C ASP A 114 1.68 7.43 28.25
N TYR A 115 1.74 6.99 29.51
CA TYR A 115 1.89 5.57 29.85
C TYR A 115 0.79 4.68 29.27
N LYS A 116 -0.43 5.21 29.07
CA LYS A 116 -1.59 4.44 28.62
C LYS A 116 -1.94 4.68 27.16
N ARG A 117 -1.77 5.90 26.65
CA ARG A 117 -2.32 6.35 25.37
C ARG A 117 -1.22 6.66 24.36
N GLY A 118 -1.51 6.36 23.12
CA GLY A 118 -0.69 6.75 21.98
C GLY A 118 -1.52 6.79 20.70
N PHE A 119 -0.84 6.98 19.58
CA PHE A 119 -1.42 6.94 18.25
C PHE A 119 -0.52 6.06 17.38
N THR A 120 -1.10 5.05 16.75
CA THR A 120 -0.36 4.15 15.86
C THR A 120 -0.76 4.45 14.43
N THR A 121 0.25 4.75 13.62
CA THR A 121 0.11 4.96 12.18
C THR A 121 0.61 3.72 11.46
N LEU A 122 -0.17 3.23 10.50
CA LEU A 122 0.26 2.26 9.50
C LEU A 122 0.57 2.98 8.19
N THR A 123 1.60 2.51 7.49
CA THR A 123 2.03 3.08 6.21
C THR A 123 2.35 1.97 5.23
N ALA A 124 1.68 1.98 4.08
CA ALA A 124 1.99 1.12 2.95
C ALA A 124 2.71 1.92 1.87
N GLU A 125 3.78 1.37 1.29
CA GLU A 125 4.44 1.95 0.13
C GLU A 125 4.57 0.92 -0.99
N VAL A 126 4.14 1.29 -2.20
CA VAL A 126 4.32 0.48 -3.39
C VAL A 126 4.88 1.30 -4.53
N GLN A 127 5.68 0.67 -5.39
CA GLN A 127 6.18 1.25 -6.62
C GLN A 127 5.49 0.60 -7.81
N VAL A 128 4.98 1.41 -8.72
CA VAL A 128 4.31 0.94 -9.93
C VAL A 128 4.84 1.69 -11.15
N ASN A 129 4.80 1.04 -12.30
CA ASN A 129 5.06 1.72 -13.55
C ASN A 129 3.88 2.66 -13.91
N ILE A 130 4.19 3.85 -14.40
CA ILE A 130 3.16 4.84 -14.74
C ILE A 130 2.21 4.36 -15.84
N GLN A 131 2.71 3.64 -16.84
CA GLN A 131 1.89 3.14 -17.95
C GLN A 131 0.87 2.11 -17.45
N ASP A 132 1.30 1.18 -16.59
CA ASP A 132 0.41 0.21 -15.95
C ASP A 132 -0.66 0.92 -15.11
N LEU A 133 -0.25 1.93 -14.34
CA LEU A 133 -1.16 2.72 -13.50
C LEU A 133 -2.20 3.50 -14.32
N LEU A 134 -1.81 4.10 -15.44
CA LEU A 134 -2.71 4.84 -16.32
C LEU A 134 -3.64 3.93 -17.13
N ASN A 135 -3.19 2.74 -17.51
CA ASN A 135 -3.99 1.77 -18.25
C ASN A 135 -5.03 1.09 -17.36
N THR A 136 -4.67 0.78 -16.12
CA THR A 136 -5.56 0.13 -15.15
C THR A 136 -6.48 1.13 -14.45
N ALA A 137 -6.00 2.36 -14.25
CA ALA A 137 -6.71 3.46 -13.58
C ALA A 137 -7.41 3.02 -12.27
N PRO A 138 -6.68 2.44 -11.30
CA PRO A 138 -7.25 2.00 -10.05
C PRO A 138 -7.79 3.19 -9.24
N PHE A 139 -8.67 2.89 -8.29
CA PHE A 139 -9.11 3.88 -7.31
C PHE A 139 -7.96 4.16 -6.33
N LEU A 140 -7.50 5.41 -6.26
CA LEU A 140 -6.37 5.85 -5.42
C LEU A 140 -6.83 6.78 -4.28
N GLY A 141 -8.05 6.60 -3.78
CA GLY A 141 -8.56 7.41 -2.67
C GLY A 141 -7.70 7.25 -1.42
N GLY A 142 -7.22 8.36 -0.86
CA GLY A 142 -6.36 8.38 0.33
C GLY A 142 -4.88 8.05 0.06
N TRP A 143 -4.51 7.74 -1.18
CA TRP A 143 -3.11 7.54 -1.55
C TRP A 143 -2.42 8.87 -1.83
N GLU A 144 -1.10 8.88 -1.63
CA GLU A 144 -0.19 9.93 -2.08
C GLU A 144 0.71 9.34 -3.18
N ALA A 145 0.76 9.98 -4.34
CA ALA A 145 1.66 9.60 -5.42
C ALA A 145 2.88 10.51 -5.49
N ARG A 146 4.07 9.92 -5.49
CA ARG A 146 5.35 10.59 -5.70
C ARG A 146 5.97 10.14 -7.00
N VAL A 147 6.40 11.10 -7.81
CA VAL A 147 7.04 10.82 -9.09
C VAL A 147 8.26 11.70 -9.30
N GLN A 148 9.35 11.09 -9.77
CA GLN A 148 10.58 11.81 -10.07
C GLN A 148 10.48 12.45 -11.45
N THR A 149 10.64 13.77 -11.53
CA THR A 149 10.66 14.50 -12.80
C THR A 149 12.02 15.18 -13.00
N ALA A 150 12.30 15.66 -14.21
CA ALA A 150 13.51 16.42 -14.50
C ALA A 150 13.69 17.69 -13.62
N ASN A 151 12.60 18.20 -13.05
CA ASN A 151 12.58 19.39 -12.20
C ASN A 151 12.56 19.08 -10.70
N GLY A 152 12.68 17.80 -10.32
CA GLY A 152 12.59 17.33 -8.94
C GLY A 152 11.43 16.36 -8.71
N THR A 153 11.24 15.98 -7.45
CA THR A 153 10.14 15.08 -7.02
C THR A 153 8.84 15.87 -6.93
N LEU A 154 7.79 15.39 -7.60
CA LEU A 154 6.45 15.90 -7.42
C LEU A 154 5.66 14.96 -6.50
N THR A 155 4.99 15.54 -5.52
CA THR A 155 4.02 14.86 -4.67
C THR A 155 2.61 15.26 -5.06
N ILE A 156 1.73 14.27 -5.19
CA ILE A 156 0.34 14.43 -5.60
C ILE A 156 -0.54 13.68 -4.59
N GLU A 157 -1.38 14.41 -3.89
CA GLU A 157 -2.39 13.86 -2.97
C GLU A 157 -3.76 13.85 -3.68
N ASP A 158 -4.63 12.90 -3.32
CA ASP A 158 -6.04 12.84 -3.78
C ASP A 158 -6.93 13.89 -3.09
#